data_AF-A0A2P6GCD0-F1
#
_entry.id   AF-A0A2P6GCD0-F1
#
_cell.length_a   1.000
_cell.length_b   1.000
_cell.length_c   1.000
_cell.angle_alpha   90.00
_cell.angle_beta   90.00
_cell.angle_gamma   90.00
#
_symmetry.space_group_name_H-M   'P 1'
#
loop_
_entity.id
_entity.type
_entity.pdbx_description
1 polymer ?
#
loop_
_entity_poly.entity_id
_entity_poly.type
_entity_poly.pdbx_seq_one_letter_code
_entity_poly.pdbx_strand_id
1 'polypeptide(L)'
;MNITLIYFDFPFWRAEVSRIALFIGGVDFNDRRIGSEEFQRVKANGCLDDGTIIPFRQLPVLVVDGFSVAQTGAIARFCGKLADLYPKDDSLLAARIDQFIDFLTDLNSLISFSGKEPLNQGLYSATSTTLMLPTG
;
A
#
# COMPACT_ATOMS: atom_id res chain seq x y z
N MET A 1 -4.30 9.77 18.06
CA MET A 1 -4.56 8.83 16.96
C MET A 1 -3.51 7.75 17.04
N ASN A 2 -3.91 6.49 17.12
CA ASN A 2 -2.98 5.37 17.09
C ASN A 2 -2.79 4.95 15.63
N ILE A 3 -1.57 5.17 15.12
CA ILE A 3 -1.22 4.91 13.72
C ILE A 3 -0.16 3.80 13.68
N THR A 4 -0.43 2.74 12.93
CA THR A 4 0.56 1.71 12.61
C THR A 4 0.66 1.55 11.09
N LEU A 5 1.86 1.72 10.55
CA LEU A 5 2.15 1.42 9.15
C LEU A 5 2.80 0.03 9.07
N ILE A 6 2.22 -0.86 8.29
CA ILE A 6 2.62 -2.27 8.18
C ILE A 6 3.23 -2.50 6.79
N TYR A 7 4.50 -2.89 6.76
CA TYR A 7 5.18 -3.28 5.52
C TYR A 7 6.35 -4.22 5.78
N PHE A 8 7.08 -4.59 4.72
CA PHE A 8 8.33 -5.32 4.83
C PHE A 8 9.48 -4.44 5.33
N ASP A 9 10.54 -5.09 5.81
CA ASP A 9 11.79 -4.46 6.23
C ASP A 9 12.74 -4.19 5.05
N PHE A 10 12.30 -3.38 4.09
CA PHE A 10 13.17 -2.82 3.06
C PHE A 10 12.62 -1.47 2.56
N PRO A 11 13.51 -0.56 2.11
CA PRO A 11 13.11 0.77 1.67
C PRO A 11 12.50 0.70 0.26
N PHE A 12 11.17 0.68 0.18
CA PHE A 12 10.44 0.65 -1.08
C PHE A 12 9.30 1.64 -1.12
N TRP A 13 9.15 2.30 -2.27
CA TRP A 13 8.33 3.50 -2.45
C TRP A 13 6.90 3.36 -1.92
N ARG A 14 6.30 2.16 -2.01
CA ARG A 14 4.92 1.90 -1.58
C ARG A 14 4.66 2.27 -0.12
N ALA A 15 5.60 1.99 0.77
CA ALA A 15 5.50 2.38 2.18
C ALA A 15 6.28 3.66 2.47
N GLU A 16 7.41 3.89 1.79
CA GLU A 16 8.29 5.03 2.03
C GLU A 16 7.59 6.38 1.80
N VAL A 17 6.72 6.50 0.80
CA VAL A 17 5.96 7.75 0.57
C VAL A 17 5.18 8.17 1.82
N SER A 18 4.65 7.20 2.57
CA SER A 18 3.87 7.43 3.77
C SER A 18 4.74 7.62 5.01
N ARG A 19 5.85 6.87 5.14
CA ARG A 19 6.84 7.05 6.20
C ARG A 19 7.42 8.47 6.17
N ILE A 20 7.83 8.93 5.00
CA ILE A 20 8.41 10.26 4.80
C ILE A 20 7.37 11.34 5.13
N ALA A 21 6.14 11.20 4.65
CA ALA A 21 5.08 12.15 4.95
C ALA A 21 4.85 12.29 6.46
N LEU A 22 4.66 11.16 7.17
CA LEU A 22 4.43 11.17 8.61
C LEU A 22 5.63 11.75 9.38
N PHE A 23 6.86 11.38 8.98
CA PHE A 23 8.08 11.90 9.59
C PHE A 23 8.22 13.42 9.43
N ILE A 24 8.06 13.94 8.20
CA ILE A 24 8.14 15.39 7.92
C ILE A 24 7.05 16.14 8.68
N GLY A 25 5.84 15.58 8.77
CA GLY A 25 4.71 16.16 9.49
C GLY A 25 4.81 16.08 11.01
N GLY A 26 5.86 15.46 11.57
CA GLY A 26 6.00 15.25 13.02
C GLY A 26 4.88 14.39 13.60
N VAL A 27 4.33 13.46 12.81
CA VAL A 27 3.23 12.57 13.22
C VAL A 27 3.83 11.28 13.76
N ASP A 28 3.62 11.02 15.06
CA ASP A 28 4.03 9.76 15.68
C ASP A 28 3.27 8.57 15.10
N PHE A 29 4.00 7.52 14.72
CA PHE A 29 3.44 6.26 14.23
C PHE A 29 4.34 5.08 14.57
N ASN A 30 3.73 3.90 14.64
CA ASN A 30 4.42 2.63 14.75
C ASN A 30 4.76 2.09 13.35
N ASP A 31 6.05 2.00 13.01
CA ASP A 31 6.53 1.36 11.77
C ASP A 31 6.68 -0.16 11.98
N ARG A 32 5.58 -0.90 11.83
CA ARG A 32 5.56 -2.35 11.99
C ARG A 32 6.14 -3.02 10.74
N ARG A 33 7.29 -3.64 10.91
CA ARG A 33 7.97 -4.40 9.86
C ARG A 33 7.71 -5.89 10.02
N ILE A 34 7.25 -6.55 8.96
CA ILE A 34 6.96 -7.99 8.98
C ILE A 34 7.88 -8.77 8.04
N GLY A 35 8.13 -10.04 8.39
CA GLY A 35 8.92 -10.97 7.60
C GLY A 35 8.11 -11.77 6.59
N SER A 36 8.81 -12.50 5.73
CA SER A 36 8.21 -13.35 4.69
C SER A 36 7.28 -14.43 5.26
N GLU A 37 7.63 -15.05 6.39
CA GLU A 37 6.83 -16.12 7.00
C GLU A 37 5.46 -15.62 7.50
N GLU A 38 5.44 -14.49 8.21
CA GLU A 38 4.21 -13.83 8.65
C GLU A 38 3.36 -13.41 7.43
N PHE A 39 3.99 -12.88 6.38
CA PHE A 39 3.27 -12.54 5.14
C PHE A 39 2.66 -13.76 4.42
N GLN A 40 3.28 -14.94 4.49
CA GLN A 40 2.65 -16.16 3.95
C GLN A 40 1.36 -16.49 4.69
N ARG A 41 1.33 -16.34 6.02
CA ARG A 41 0.12 -16.51 6.83
C ARG A 41 -0.93 -15.45 6.51
N VAL A 42 -0.53 -14.20 6.29
CA VAL A 42 -1.42 -13.12 5.81
C VAL A 42 -2.09 -13.50 4.49
N LYS A 43 -1.35 -14.05 3.53
CA LYS A 43 -1.93 -14.48 2.24
C LYS A 43 -2.96 -15.61 2.40
N ALA A 44 -2.77 -16.50 3.37
CA ALA A 44 -3.71 -17.58 3.66
C ALA A 44 -4.96 -17.07 4.39
N ASN A 45 -4.75 -16.28 5.45
CA ASN A 45 -5.77 -15.99 6.46
C ASN A 45 -6.44 -14.61 6.29
N GLY A 46 -5.78 -13.67 5.60
CA GLY A 46 -6.25 -12.29 5.44
C GLY A 46 -6.03 -11.39 6.67
N CYS A 47 -5.28 -11.85 7.66
CA CYS A 47 -4.92 -11.11 8.86
C CYS A 47 -3.50 -11.46 9.33
N LEU A 48 -2.92 -10.59 10.16
CA LEU A 48 -1.71 -10.89 10.93
C LEU A 48 -2.02 -11.80 12.12
N ASP A 49 -0.97 -12.33 12.75
CA ASP A 49 -1.08 -13.25 13.88
C ASP A 49 -1.77 -12.62 15.11
N ASP A 50 -1.74 -11.29 15.23
CA ASP A 50 -2.44 -10.54 16.28
C ASP A 50 -3.91 -10.20 15.95
N GLY A 51 -4.42 -10.69 14.82
CA GLY A 51 -5.79 -10.45 14.37
C GLY A 51 -5.97 -9.17 13.54
N THR A 52 -4.91 -8.38 13.30
CA THR A 52 -4.99 -7.20 12.44
C THR A 52 -5.41 -7.59 11.02
N ILE A 53 -6.50 -7.01 10.53
CA ILE A 53 -7.03 -7.29 9.20
C ILE A 53 -6.10 -6.70 8.13
N ILE A 54 -5.75 -7.50 7.12
CA ILE A 54 -4.99 -7.07 5.95
C ILE A 54 -5.91 -7.12 4.72
N PRO A 55 -6.53 -5.98 4.33
CA PRO A 55 -7.43 -5.96 3.20
C PRO A 55 -6.72 -6.41 1.93
N PHE A 56 -7.44 -7.16 1.09
CA PHE A 56 -6.91 -7.74 -0.16
C PHE A 56 -5.69 -8.66 0.01
N ARG A 57 -5.31 -8.98 1.25
CA ARG A 57 -4.14 -9.81 1.58
C ARG A 57 -2.84 -9.27 0.98
N GLN A 58 -2.75 -7.96 0.85
CA GLN A 58 -1.63 -7.25 0.25
C GLN A 58 -1.06 -6.22 1.23
N LEU A 59 0.21 -5.89 1.02
CA LEU A 59 0.91 -4.82 1.74
C LEU A 59 1.31 -3.71 0.77
N PRO A 60 1.40 -2.43 1.22
CA PRO A 60 1.26 -1.97 2.60
C PRO A 60 -0.19 -1.86 3.13
N VAL A 61 -0.31 -1.80 4.46
CA VAL A 61 -1.54 -1.45 5.18
C VAL A 61 -1.23 -0.42 6.26
N LEU A 62 -2.08 0.60 6.36
CA LEU A 62 -2.11 1.55 7.46
C LEU A 62 -3.27 1.21 8.39
N VAL A 63 -3.00 1.10 9.68
CA VAL A 63 -4.04 0.93 10.71
C VAL A 63 -4.19 2.24 11.46
N VAL A 64 -5.39 2.78 11.47
CA VAL A 64 -5.75 4.02 12.16
C VAL A 64 -6.84 3.72 13.15
N ASP A 65 -6.53 3.82 14.44
CA ASP A 65 -7.49 3.55 15.54
C ASP A 65 -8.24 2.21 15.36
N GLY A 66 -7.53 1.19 14.87
CA GLY A 66 -8.06 -0.16 14.62
C GLY A 66 -8.67 -0.39 13.23
N PHE A 67 -8.80 0.63 12.39
CA PHE A 67 -9.31 0.51 11.02
C PHE A 67 -8.18 0.35 10.00
N SER A 68 -8.22 -0.73 9.21
CA SER A 68 -7.22 -1.01 8.18
C SER A 68 -7.53 -0.32 6.85
N VAL A 69 -6.54 0.39 6.32
CA VAL A 69 -6.52 1.03 5.00
C VAL A 69 -5.41 0.39 4.17
N ALA A 70 -5.79 -0.25 3.07
CA ALA A 70 -4.86 -0.80 2.09
C ALA A 70 -4.68 0.15 0.89
N GLN A 71 -3.80 -0.24 -0.04
CA GLN A 71 -3.41 0.49 -1.25
C GLN A 71 -2.54 1.73 -1.00
N THR A 72 -1.37 1.74 -1.63
CA THR A 72 -0.35 2.78 -1.53
C THR A 72 -0.92 4.20 -1.67
N GLY A 73 -1.71 4.45 -2.72
CA GLY A 73 -2.23 5.80 -2.97
C GLY A 73 -3.25 6.25 -1.92
N ALA A 74 -4.08 5.35 -1.40
CA ALA A 74 -5.03 5.70 -0.34
C ALA A 74 -4.30 6.05 0.96
N ILE A 75 -3.31 5.24 1.33
CA ILE A 75 -2.45 5.46 2.50
C ILE A 75 -1.68 6.78 2.36
N ALA A 76 -1.05 7.02 1.20
CA ALA A 76 -0.27 8.23 0.93
C ALA A 76 -1.11 9.51 1.06
N ARG A 77 -2.33 9.52 0.51
CA ARG A 77 -3.28 10.64 0.65
C ARG A 77 -3.66 10.90 2.10
N PHE A 78 -3.92 9.84 2.87
CA PHE A 78 -4.27 9.97 4.28
C PHE A 78 -3.10 10.53 5.10
N CYS A 79 -1.91 9.94 4.96
CA CYS A 79 -0.70 10.42 5.65
C CYS A 79 -0.32 11.84 5.23
N GLY A 80 -0.44 12.18 3.94
CA GLY A 80 -0.19 13.53 3.45
C GLY A 80 -1.12 14.57 4.06
N LYS A 81 -2.40 14.24 4.27
CA LYS A 81 -3.35 15.14 4.96
C LYS A 81 -2.99 15.33 6.43
N LEU A 82 -2.57 14.26 7.13
CA LEU A 82 -2.11 14.35 8.52
C LEU A 82 -0.84 15.21 8.65
N ALA A 83 0.07 15.10 7.69
CA ALA A 83 1.33 15.81 7.66
C ALA A 83 1.26 17.23 7.09
N ASP A 84 0.07 17.69 6.69
CA ASP A 84 -0.14 18.98 6.01
C ASP A 84 0.62 19.12 4.67
N LEU A 85 0.91 18.00 4.02
CA LEU A 85 1.57 17.90 2.71
C LEU A 85 0.61 17.62 1.54
N TYR A 86 -0.68 17.42 1.85
CA TYR A 86 -1.72 17.16 0.86
C TYR A 86 -2.91 18.13 1.10
N PRO A 87 -3.42 18.79 0.05
CA PRO A 87 -4.47 19.80 0.20
C PRO A 87 -5.78 19.19 0.71
N LYS A 88 -6.42 19.89 1.66
CA LYS A 88 -7.69 19.50 2.28
C LYS A 88 -8.89 20.14 1.57
N ASP A 89 -8.71 21.37 1.08
CA ASP A 89 -9.79 22.23 0.56
C ASP A 89 -9.61 22.62 -0.92
N ASP A 90 -8.55 22.16 -1.59
CA ASP A 90 -8.31 22.38 -3.03
C ASP A 90 -8.34 21.06 -3.80
N SER A 91 -9.51 20.74 -4.36
CA SER A 91 -9.74 19.52 -5.13
C SER A 91 -8.90 19.45 -6.41
N LEU A 92 -8.57 20.58 -7.04
CA LEU A 92 -7.79 20.59 -8.27
C LEU A 92 -6.31 20.31 -7.98
N LEU A 93 -5.78 20.92 -6.91
CA LEU A 93 -4.42 20.62 -6.46
C LEU A 93 -4.29 19.18 -5.95
N ALA A 94 -5.30 18.67 -5.22
CA ALA A 94 -5.40 17.28 -4.80
C ALA A 94 -5.31 16.33 -6.02
N ALA A 95 -6.14 16.58 -7.05
CA ALA A 95 -6.15 15.77 -8.26
C ALA A 95 -4.81 15.81 -9.02
N ARG A 96 -4.10 16.95 -9.02
CA ARG A 96 -2.76 17.04 -9.62
C ARG A 96 -1.73 16.21 -8.88
N ILE A 97 -1.81 16.14 -7.54
CA ILE A 97 -0.94 15.27 -6.75
C ILE A 97 -1.27 13.80 -7.04
N ASP A 98 -2.56 13.46 -7.08
CA ASP A 98 -3.04 12.12 -7.38
C ASP A 98 -2.56 11.62 -8.73
N GLN A 99 -2.57 12.48 -9.75
CA GLN A 99 -2.02 12.18 -11.07
C GLN A 99 -0.58 11.66 -11.00
N PHE A 100 0.28 12.25 -10.16
CA PHE A 100 1.66 11.78 -9.98
C PHE A 100 1.75 10.47 -9.22
N ILE A 101 0.95 10.30 -8.15
CA ILE A 101 0.90 9.05 -7.38
C ILE A 101 0.49 7.88 -8.29
N ASP A 102 -0.54 8.08 -9.10
CA ASP A 102 -1.07 7.05 -9.98
C ASP A 102 -0.08 6.77 -11.14
N PHE A 103 0.49 7.82 -11.75
CA PHE A 103 1.52 7.66 -12.78
C PHE A 103 2.76 6.89 -12.29
N LEU A 104 3.23 7.17 -11.07
CA LEU A 104 4.35 6.42 -10.48
C LEU A 104 3.99 4.97 -10.17
N THR A 105 2.73 4.70 -9.86
CA THR A 105 2.22 3.32 -9.68
C THR A 105 2.24 2.55 -11.00
N ASP A 106 1.81 3.19 -12.09
CA ASP A 106 1.86 2.62 -13.44
C ASP A 106 3.30 2.39 -13.89
N LEU A 107 4.17 3.40 -13.70
CA LEU A 107 5.59 3.31 -14.03
C LEU A 107 6.28 2.17 -13.27
N ASN A 108 5.99 2.02 -11.98
CA ASN A 108 6.50 0.89 -11.20
C ASN A 108 6.06 -0.45 -11.82
N SER A 109 4.82 -0.55 -12.26
CA SER A 109 4.30 -1.77 -12.88
C SER A 109 5.01 -2.09 -14.19
N LEU A 110 5.37 -1.09 -15.00
CA LEU A 110 6.16 -1.27 -16.22
C LEU A 110 7.60 -1.70 -15.92
N ILE A 111 8.25 -1.05 -14.95
CA ILE A 111 9.67 -1.30 -14.63
C ILE A 111 9.86 -2.61 -13.86
N SER A 112 8.89 -3.05 -13.05
CA SER A 112 9.00 -4.27 -12.23
C SER A 112 9.27 -5.55 -13.04
N PHE A 113 9.05 -5.52 -14.36
CA PHE A 113 9.29 -6.64 -15.28
C PHE A 113 10.59 -6.52 -16.09
N SER A 114 11.30 -5.39 -16.04
CA SER A 114 12.46 -5.14 -16.92
C SER A 114 13.68 -6.02 -16.65
N GLY A 115 13.76 -6.65 -15.48
CA GLY A 115 14.85 -7.56 -15.08
C GLY A 115 14.50 -9.05 -15.15
N LYS A 116 13.33 -9.44 -15.64
CA LYS A 116 12.94 -10.85 -15.78
C LYS A 116 13.02 -11.23 -17.26
N GLU A 117 13.95 -12.11 -17.62
CA GLU A 117 13.91 -12.76 -18.94
C GLU A 117 12.51 -13.35 -19.17
N PRO A 118 11.95 -13.30 -20.39
CA PRO A 118 10.61 -13.78 -20.69
C PRO A 118 10.56 -15.31 -20.70
N LEU A 119 10.69 -15.94 -19.54
CA LEU A 119 10.33 -17.33 -19.33
C LEU A 119 8.87 -17.36 -18.85
N ASN A 120 7.96 -17.67 -19.78
CA ASN A 120 6.51 -17.89 -19.57
C ASN A 120 5.62 -16.66 -19.34
N GLN A 121 5.50 -15.83 -20.38
CA GLN A 121 4.46 -14.80 -20.49
C GLN A 121 3.01 -15.37 -20.61
N GLY A 122 2.84 -16.68 -20.81
CA GLY A 122 1.53 -17.32 -21.00
C GLY A 122 0.73 -17.66 -19.74
N LEU A 123 1.31 -17.56 -18.53
CA LEU A 123 0.65 -18.03 -17.29
C LEU A 123 0.22 -16.90 -16.33
N TYR A 124 0.79 -15.71 -16.42
CA TYR A 124 0.54 -14.64 -15.45
C TYR A 124 -0.62 -13.69 -15.81
N SER A 125 -1.07 -13.65 -17.07
CA SER A 125 -2.24 -12.84 -17.45
C SER A 125 -3.58 -13.45 -17.00
N ALA A 126 -3.60 -14.74 -16.64
CA ALA A 126 -4.83 -15.45 -16.26
C ALA A 126 -5.17 -15.35 -14.76
N THR A 127 -4.21 -15.07 -13.88
CA THR A 127 -4.45 -15.13 -12.42
C THR A 127 -4.96 -13.83 -11.79
N SER A 128 -4.95 -12.70 -12.52
CA SER A 128 -5.45 -11.42 -11.98
C SER A 128 -6.88 -11.06 -12.43
N THR A 129 -7.49 -11.80 -13.36
CA THR A 129 -8.84 -11.48 -13.89
C THR A 129 -9.90 -12.54 -13.56
N THR A 130 -9.53 -13.66 -12.92
CA THR A 130 -10.50 -14.72 -12.58
C THR A 130 -10.34 -15.15 -11.15
N LEU A 131 -10.74 -14.30 -10.20
CA LEU A 131 -11.13 -14.72 -8.85
C LEU A 131 -12.11 -13.67 -8.27
N MET A 132 -13.40 -14.06 -8.32
CA MET A 132 -14.51 -13.63 -7.46
C MET A 132 -15.21 -12.28 -7.74
N LEU A 133 -16.12 -12.28 -8.72
CA LEU A 133 -17.48 -11.81 -8.45
C LEU A 133 -18.31 -13.04 -8.05
N PRO A 134 -18.92 -13.10 -6.86
CA PRO A 134 -19.94 -14.08 -6.57
C PRO A 134 -21.18 -13.70 -7.39
N THR A 135 -21.58 -14.57 -8.33
CA THR A 135 -22.89 -14.51 -8.95
C THR A 135 -23.93 -14.93 -7.90
N GLY A 136 -24.66 -13.95 -7.38
CA GLY A 136 -26.00 -14.16 -6.83
C GLY A 136 -27.04 -14.01 -7.94
#